data_AF-A0A932SUM8-F1
#
_entry.id   AF-A0A932SUM8-F1
#
_cell.length_a   1.000
_cell.length_b   1.000
_cell.length_c   1.000
_cell.angle_alpha   90.00
_cell.angle_beta   90.00
_cell.angle_gamma   90.00
#
_symmetry.space_group_name_H-M   'P 1'
#
loop_
_entity.id
_entity.type
_entity.pdbx_description
1 polymer ?
#
loop_
_entity_poly.entity_id
_entity_poly.type
_entity_poly.pdbx_seq_one_letter_code
_entity_poly.pdbx_strand_id
1 'polypeptide(L)'
;MGAIADAIVAYAQPLLDETDGSEHQMQTACTISQLCWNLALLPAERRDQSLREMQPSLNMDDAEFESFRCTVVIPMIRRHEQMFPHLHGGFSADTWQNDDSPPTHSGTAKQTEKYPGTDRYAPCPCNSGRKYKFCCGKKAR
;
A
#
# COMPACT_ATOMS: atom_id res chain seq x y z
N MET A 1 5.34 23.39 2.42
CA MET A 1 5.12 22.21 1.56
C MET A 1 4.01 21.37 2.19
N GLY A 2 3.33 20.51 1.45
CA GLY A 2 2.23 19.71 2.00
C GLY A 2 2.77 18.56 2.86
N ALA A 3 2.03 18.14 3.90
CA ALA A 3 2.48 17.15 4.88
C ALA A 3 2.97 15.81 4.27
N ILE A 4 2.44 15.41 3.11
CA ILE A 4 2.87 14.20 2.39
C ILE A 4 4.26 14.41 1.75
N ALA A 5 4.49 15.57 1.14
CA ALA A 5 5.79 15.89 0.54
C ALA A 5 6.88 15.96 1.63
N ASP A 6 6.56 16.54 2.78
CA ASP A 6 7.48 16.61 3.93
C ASP A 6 7.85 15.21 4.44
N ALA A 7 6.89 14.27 4.47
CA ALA A 7 7.14 12.89 4.88
C ALA A 7 8.03 12.11 3.88
N ILE A 8 7.86 12.34 2.58
CA ILE A 8 8.69 11.73 1.53
C ILE A 8 10.12 12.26 1.61
N VAL A 9 10.30 13.57 1.76
CA VAL A 9 11.63 14.17 1.94
C VAL A 9 12.27 13.66 3.23
N ALA A 10 11.54 13.66 4.34
CA ALA A 10 12.03 13.14 5.62
C ALA A 10 12.42 11.65 5.52
N TYR A 11 11.72 10.86 4.70
CA TYR A 11 12.09 9.47 4.45
C TYR A 11 13.44 9.37 3.73
N ALA A 12 13.62 10.12 2.64
CA ALA A 12 14.83 10.12 1.82
C ALA A 12 16.05 10.79 2.50
N GLN A 13 15.81 11.58 3.55
CA GLN A 13 16.81 12.47 4.15
C GLN A 13 18.17 11.84 4.45
N PRO A 14 18.30 10.62 5.01
CA PRO A 14 19.62 10.03 5.27
C PRO A 14 20.48 9.89 4.00
N LEU A 15 19.86 9.59 2.85
CA LEU A 15 20.57 9.48 1.58
C LEU A 15 20.90 10.85 1.00
N LEU A 16 20.04 11.86 1.25
CA LEU A 16 20.27 13.23 0.78
C LEU A 16 21.40 13.91 1.57
N ASP A 17 21.49 13.66 2.87
CA ASP A 17 22.51 14.22 3.76
C ASP A 17 23.92 13.70 3.44
N GLU A 18 24.04 12.53 2.81
CA GLU A 18 25.31 11.96 2.34
C GLU A 18 25.79 12.52 0.99
N THR A 19 24.95 13.31 0.31
CA THR A 19 25.32 13.90 -0.99
C THR A 19 26.14 15.18 -0.84
N ASP A 20 26.98 15.48 -1.84
CA ASP A 20 27.67 16.76 -1.98
C ASP A 20 26.79 17.90 -2.53
N GLY A 21 25.49 17.63 -2.73
CA GLY A 21 24.54 18.56 -3.34
C GLY A 21 24.64 18.68 -4.86
N SER A 22 25.50 17.90 -5.53
CA SER A 22 25.49 17.82 -6.99
C SER A 22 24.21 17.16 -7.48
N GLU A 23 23.70 17.64 -8.62
CA GLU A 23 22.46 17.12 -9.23
C GLU A 23 22.52 15.60 -9.42
N HIS A 24 23.66 15.09 -9.87
CA HIS A 24 23.88 13.66 -10.07
C HIS A 24 23.76 12.84 -8.78
N GLN A 25 24.41 13.29 -7.69
CA GLN A 25 24.31 12.57 -6.42
C GLN A 25 22.91 12.68 -5.80
N MET A 26 22.28 13.86 -5.87
CA MET A 26 20.90 14.04 -5.41
C MET A 26 19.92 13.15 -6.17
N GLN A 27 20.06 13.05 -7.51
CA GLN A 27 19.24 12.17 -8.33
C GLN A 27 19.47 10.69 -7.99
N THR A 28 20.73 10.31 -7.73
CA THR A 28 21.09 8.96 -7.29
C THR A 28 20.44 8.63 -5.95
N ALA A 29 20.54 9.53 -4.96
CA ALA A 29 19.92 9.37 -3.65
C ALA A 29 18.39 9.24 -3.75
N CYS A 30 17.74 10.05 -4.57
CA CYS A 30 16.30 9.95 -4.85
C CYS A 30 15.94 8.60 -5.50
N THR A 31 16.74 8.12 -6.45
CA THR A 31 16.51 6.84 -7.13
C THR A 31 16.63 5.67 -6.15
N ILE A 32 17.66 5.67 -5.31
CA ILE A 32 17.86 4.67 -4.26
C ILE A 32 16.71 4.72 -3.24
N SER A 33 16.26 5.91 -2.85
CA SER A 33 15.11 6.08 -1.96
C SER A 33 13.85 5.45 -2.52
N GLN A 34 13.53 5.70 -3.79
CA GLN A 34 12.37 5.11 -4.48
C GLN A 34 12.48 3.59 -4.59
N LEU A 35 13.68 3.08 -4.89
CA LEU A 35 13.94 1.65 -4.90
C LEU A 35 13.63 1.01 -3.55
N CYS A 36 14.16 1.56 -2.46
CA CYS A 36 13.96 1.06 -1.11
C CYS A 36 12.48 1.14 -0.68
N TRP A 37 11.78 2.19 -1.08
CA TRP A 37 10.33 2.33 -0.87
C TRP A 37 9.56 1.17 -1.50
N ASN A 38 9.81 0.89 -2.78
CA ASN A 38 9.14 -0.20 -3.50
C ASN A 38 9.42 -1.56 -2.85
N LEU A 39 10.67 -1.81 -2.45
CA LEU A 39 11.07 -3.04 -1.77
C LEU A 39 10.41 -3.20 -0.40
N ALA A 40 10.20 -2.10 0.32
CA ALA A 40 9.58 -2.15 1.63
C ALA A 40 8.12 -2.62 1.54
N LEU A 41 7.41 -2.30 0.45
CA LEU A 41 6.02 -2.73 0.23
C LEU A 41 5.88 -4.20 -0.19
N LEU A 42 6.99 -4.87 -0.54
CA LEU A 42 6.96 -6.30 -0.85
C LEU A 42 6.94 -7.15 0.43
N PRO A 43 6.26 -8.31 0.42
CA PRO A 43 6.43 -9.33 1.44
C PRO A 43 7.90 -9.71 1.59
N ALA A 44 8.32 -9.99 2.83
CA ALA A 44 9.73 -10.25 3.17
C ALA A 44 10.35 -11.37 2.31
N GLU A 45 9.56 -12.40 1.98
CA GLU A 45 10.00 -13.55 1.18
C GLU A 45 10.32 -13.16 -0.27
N ARG A 46 9.59 -12.19 -0.83
CA ARG A 46 9.82 -11.70 -2.21
C ARG A 46 10.89 -10.63 -2.28
N ARG A 47 11.09 -9.89 -1.20
CA ARG A 47 12.04 -8.78 -1.12
C ARG A 47 13.48 -9.22 -1.40
N ASP A 48 13.93 -10.30 -0.77
CA ASP A 48 15.27 -10.84 -0.97
C ASP A 48 15.47 -11.37 -2.40
N GLN A 49 14.44 -11.99 -2.99
CA GLN A 49 14.49 -12.43 -4.39
C GLN A 49 14.61 -11.23 -5.34
N SER A 50 13.74 -10.23 -5.21
CA SER A 50 13.78 -9.04 -6.05
C SER A 50 15.11 -8.29 -5.93
N LEU A 51 15.70 -8.23 -4.73
CA LEU A 51 17.02 -7.63 -4.53
C LEU A 51 18.12 -8.35 -5.34
N ARG A 52 18.15 -9.68 -5.30
CA ARG A 52 19.12 -10.47 -6.08
C ARG A 52 18.93 -10.32 -7.58
N GLU A 53 17.68 -10.25 -8.05
CA GLU A 53 17.38 -10.04 -9.47
C GLU A 53 17.88 -8.68 -9.99
N MET A 54 17.96 -7.67 -9.11
CA MET A 54 18.46 -6.34 -9.48
C MET A 54 19.98 -6.20 -9.41
N GLN A 55 20.70 -7.09 -8.69
CA GLN A 55 22.15 -7.01 -8.54
C GLN A 55 22.92 -6.80 -9.86
N PRO A 56 22.63 -7.52 -10.96
CA PRO A 56 23.35 -7.34 -12.23
C PRO A 56 23.14 -5.94 -12.85
N SER A 57 21.99 -5.31 -12.60
CA SER A 57 21.68 -3.98 -13.12
C SER A 57 22.41 -2.85 -12.38
N LEU A 58 22.85 -3.12 -11.16
CA LEU A 58 23.60 -2.17 -10.33
C LEU A 58 25.10 -2.17 -10.64
N ASN A 59 25.58 -3.13 -11.44
CA ASN A 59 26.98 -3.27 -11.84
C ASN A 59 27.94 -3.28 -10.64
N MET A 60 27.53 -3.94 -9.56
CA MET A 60 28.30 -4.14 -8.32
C MET A 60 28.76 -5.60 -8.25
N ASP A 61 29.94 -5.82 -7.67
CA ASP A 61 30.33 -7.18 -7.28
C ASP A 61 29.54 -7.68 -6.05
N ASP A 62 29.72 -8.95 -5.68
CA ASP A 62 28.99 -9.55 -4.56
C ASP A 62 29.27 -8.86 -3.22
N ALA A 63 30.50 -8.39 -2.99
CA ALA A 63 30.90 -7.75 -1.75
C ALA A 63 30.38 -6.30 -1.67
N GLU A 64 30.47 -5.56 -2.77
CA GLU A 64 29.87 -4.23 -2.93
C GLU A 64 28.36 -4.28 -2.77
N PHE A 65 27.70 -5.27 -3.39
CA PHE A 65 26.26 -5.44 -3.30
C PHE A 65 25.81 -5.80 -1.88
N GLU A 66 26.49 -6.71 -1.19
CA GLU A 66 26.13 -7.06 0.19
C GLU A 66 26.38 -5.87 1.15
N SER A 67 27.46 -5.10 0.91
CA SER A 67 27.71 -3.85 1.63
C SER A 67 26.59 -2.84 1.40
N PHE A 68 26.19 -2.59 0.16
CA PHE A 68 25.07 -1.72 -0.20
C PHE A 68 23.76 -2.19 0.43
N ARG A 69 23.49 -3.49 0.41
CA ARG A 69 22.30 -4.09 1.02
C ARG A 69 22.25 -3.84 2.53
N CYS A 70 23.36 -4.06 3.23
CA CYS A 70 23.44 -3.92 4.68
C CYS A 70 23.46 -2.46 5.15
N THR A 71 24.14 -1.58 4.43
CA THR A 71 24.37 -0.18 4.84
C THR A 71 23.27 0.77 4.36
N VAL A 72 22.66 0.49 3.21
CA VAL A 72 21.66 1.38 2.58
C VAL A 72 20.28 0.74 2.56
N VAL A 73 20.13 -0.41 1.90
CA VAL A 73 18.80 -0.97 1.59
C VAL A 73 18.05 -1.37 2.85
N ILE A 74 18.63 -2.23 3.70
CA ILE A 74 17.97 -2.74 4.91
C ILE A 74 17.59 -1.58 5.87
N PRO A 75 18.50 -0.63 6.17
CA PRO A 75 18.16 0.53 7.00
C PRO A 75 17.02 1.38 6.42
N MET A 76 17.02 1.64 5.10
CA MET A 76 15.97 2.43 4.46
C MET A 76 14.62 1.71 4.43
N ILE A 77 14.60 0.39 4.28
CA ILE A 77 13.36 -0.41 4.38
C ILE A 77 12.81 -0.37 5.81
N ARG A 78 13.66 -0.58 6.84
CA ARG A 78 13.23 -0.47 8.24
C ARG A 78 12.71 0.93 8.56
N ARG A 79 13.37 1.97 8.05
CA ARG A 79 12.91 3.36 8.19
C ARG A 79 11.52 3.55 7.59
N HIS A 80 11.27 2.99 6.40
CA HIS A 80 9.95 3.04 5.76
C HIS A 80 8.89 2.33 6.61
N GLU A 81 9.19 1.14 7.15
CA GLU A 81 8.29 0.40 8.04
C GLU A 81 7.95 1.19 9.32
N GLN A 82 8.90 1.93 9.88
CA GLN A 82 8.71 2.77 11.07
C GLN A 82 7.91 4.04 10.78
N MET A 83 8.15 4.71 9.65
CA MET A 83 7.48 5.95 9.29
C MET A 83 6.07 5.72 8.72
N PHE A 84 5.85 4.58 8.06
CA PHE A 84 4.61 4.27 7.34
C PHE A 84 4.04 2.90 7.74
N PRO A 85 3.77 2.64 9.04
CA PRO A 85 3.36 1.32 9.53
C PRO A 85 2.05 0.81 8.91
N HIS A 86 1.16 1.75 8.52
CA HIS A 86 -0.12 1.46 7.89
C HIS A 86 -0.01 0.93 6.45
N LEU A 87 1.18 1.00 5.83
CA LEU A 87 1.43 0.44 4.49
C LEU A 87 1.88 -1.03 4.54
N HIS A 88 2.30 -1.53 5.71
CA HIS A 88 2.86 -2.89 5.88
C HIS A 88 1.94 -3.85 6.62
N GLY A 89 1.07 -3.31 7.47
CA GLY A 89 -0.05 -4.06 8.02
C GLY A 89 -1.02 -4.25 6.88
N GLY A 90 -1.01 -5.45 6.29
CA GLY A 90 -1.74 -5.80 5.08
C GLY A 90 -3.00 -4.98 4.94
N PHE A 91 -3.10 -4.24 3.83
CA PHE A 91 -4.39 -3.82 3.32
C PHE A 91 -5.31 -5.02 3.49
N SER A 92 -6.21 -4.98 4.48
CA SER A 92 -7.46 -5.70 4.32
C SER A 92 -7.98 -5.14 3.01
N ALA A 93 -8.02 -5.99 1.99
CA ALA A 93 -8.56 -5.69 0.68
C ALA A 93 -10.04 -5.22 0.73
N ASP A 94 -10.57 -4.95 1.91
CA ASP A 94 -11.89 -4.39 2.18
C ASP A 94 -11.92 -2.85 2.24
N THR A 95 -10.78 -2.14 2.35
CA THR A 95 -10.83 -0.68 2.59
C THR A 95 -10.75 0.17 1.32
N TRP A 96 -10.46 -0.41 0.14
CA TRP A 96 -10.44 0.31 -1.14
C TRP A 96 -11.08 -0.46 -2.32
N GLN A 97 -12.14 -1.24 -2.07
CA GLN A 97 -13.04 -1.71 -3.13
C GLN A 97 -14.45 -1.11 -2.95
N ASN A 98 -14.61 0.12 -3.42
CA ASN A 98 -15.70 0.42 -4.36
C ASN A 98 -14.93 1.03 -5.54
N ASP A 99 -14.81 0.37 -6.68
CA ASP A 99 -15.89 0.25 -7.65
C ASP A 99 -15.49 -0.79 -8.70
N ASP A 100 -16.48 -1.48 -9.26
CA ASP A 100 -16.41 -2.20 -10.54
C ASP A 100 -15.78 -3.61 -10.58
N SER A 101 -16.51 -4.61 -10.07
CA SER A 101 -16.91 -5.83 -10.83
C SER A 101 -17.28 -7.03 -9.94
N PRO A 102 -18.17 -7.94 -10.40
CA PRO A 102 -19.09 -8.68 -9.54
C PRO A 102 -18.49 -9.99 -9.00
N PRO A 103 -18.78 -10.37 -7.73
CA PRO A 103 -18.43 -11.68 -7.25
C PRO A 103 -19.47 -12.72 -7.69
N THR A 104 -19.01 -13.69 -8.47
CA THR A 104 -19.68 -14.97 -8.72
C THR A 104 -19.79 -15.76 -7.42
N HIS A 105 -20.85 -15.52 -6.65
CA HIS A 105 -21.31 -16.43 -5.61
C HIS A 105 -22.65 -17.05 -6.02
N SER A 106 -22.56 -18.17 -6.73
CA SER A 106 -23.66 -19.12 -6.89
C SER A 106 -23.78 -19.95 -5.60
N GLY A 107 -24.22 -19.31 -4.53
CA GLY A 107 -24.67 -19.94 -3.29
C GLY A 107 -26.11 -19.52 -3.04
N THR A 108 -27.05 -20.34 -3.50
CA THR A 108 -28.49 -20.13 -3.39
C THR A 108 -28.95 -20.17 -1.93
N ALA A 109 -29.08 -19.00 -1.31
CA ALA A 109 -29.92 -18.82 -0.13
C ALA A 109 -30.92 -17.70 -0.42
N LYS A 110 -32.16 -18.09 -0.74
CA LYS A 110 -33.31 -17.18 -0.93
C LYS A 110 -33.55 -16.42 0.38
N GLN A 111 -32.96 -15.24 0.51
CA GLN A 111 -33.34 -14.29 1.55
C GLN A 111 -34.73 -13.77 1.20
N THR A 112 -35.71 -14.04 2.06
CA THR A 112 -37.04 -13.43 2.00
C THR A 112 -36.88 -11.93 2.24
N GLU A 113 -36.81 -11.17 1.15
CA GLU A 113 -36.74 -9.71 1.19
C GLU A 113 -38.09 -9.17 1.71
N LYS A 114 -38.05 -8.42 2.82
CA LYS A 114 -39.26 -7.95 3.52
C LYS A 114 -40.05 -6.95 2.68
N TYR A 115 -39.38 -6.26 1.76
CA TYR A 115 -39.96 -5.30 0.83
C TYR A 115 -39.40 -5.57 -0.58
N PRO A 116 -39.99 -6.52 -1.33
CA PRO A 116 -39.52 -6.85 -2.67
C PRO A 116 -39.63 -5.64 -3.60
N GLY A 117 -38.58 -5.36 -4.36
CA GLY A 117 -38.53 -4.24 -5.31
C GLY A 117 -38.15 -2.89 -4.70
N THR A 118 -37.79 -2.82 -3.41
CA THR A 118 -37.20 -1.59 -2.85
C THR A 118 -35.72 -1.49 -3.20
N ASP A 119 -35.34 -0.44 -3.91
CA ASP A 119 -33.92 -0.19 -4.22
C ASP A 119 -33.08 -0.03 -2.93
N ARG A 120 -31.85 -0.56 -2.96
CA ARG A 120 -30.93 -0.56 -1.81
C ARG A 120 -30.63 0.84 -1.27
N TYR A 121 -30.64 1.85 -2.13
CA TYR A 121 -30.35 3.25 -1.78
C TYR A 121 -31.59 4.11 -1.62
N ALA A 122 -32.77 3.62 -2.00
CA ALA A 122 -34.04 4.30 -1.75
C ALA A 122 -34.29 4.49 -0.24
N PRO A 123 -35.06 5.53 0.13
CA PRO A 123 -35.57 5.68 1.49
C PRO A 123 -36.27 4.41 1.96
N CYS A 124 -36.00 3.97 3.18
CA CYS A 124 -36.57 2.74 3.71
C CYS A 124 -38.09 2.89 3.92
N PRO A 125 -38.93 1.94 3.43
CA PRO A 125 -40.40 1.99 3.53
C PRO A 125 -40.95 1.99 4.97
N CYS A 126 -40.10 1.79 5.98
CA CYS A 126 -40.48 1.87 7.39
C CYS A 126 -40.48 3.31 7.94
N ASN A 127 -40.30 4.33 7.09
CA ASN A 127 -40.27 5.75 7.45
C ASN A 127 -39.19 6.13 8.47
N SER A 128 -38.11 5.36 8.57
CA SER A 128 -36.98 5.66 9.46
C SER A 128 -36.10 6.83 9.00
N GLY A 129 -36.32 7.35 7.79
CA GLY A 129 -35.46 8.35 7.15
C GLY A 129 -34.09 7.83 6.69
N ARG A 130 -33.79 6.54 6.91
CA ARG A 130 -32.52 5.91 6.49
C ARG A 130 -32.68 5.21 5.14
N LYS A 131 -31.57 5.03 4.39
CA LYS A 131 -31.57 4.23 3.16
C LYS A 131 -31.86 2.75 3.48
N TYR A 132 -32.57 2.07 2.58
CA TYR A 132 -33.05 0.70 2.78
C TYR A 132 -31.94 -0.28 3.18
N LYS A 133 -30.77 -0.25 2.51
CA LYS A 133 -29.61 -1.11 2.83
C LYS A 133 -29.05 -0.96 4.24
N PHE A 134 -29.30 0.19 4.90
CA PHE A 134 -28.84 0.47 6.26
C PHE A 134 -29.95 0.32 7.32
N CYS A 135 -31.16 -0.06 6.90
CA CYS A 135 -32.31 -0.23 7.77
C CYS A 135 -32.89 -1.64 7.57
N CYS A 136 -34.10 -1.77 7.02
CA CYS A 136 -34.77 -3.07 6.87
C CYS A 136 -34.11 -4.01 5.85
N GLY A 137 -33.24 -3.51 4.96
CA GLY A 137 -32.44 -4.31 4.04
C GLY A 137 -31.20 -4.93 4.68
N LYS A 138 -30.91 -4.61 5.94
CA LYS A 138 -29.79 -5.18 6.70
C LYS A 138 -30.24 -6.47 7.38
N LYS A 139 -30.36 -7.56 6.62
CA LYS A 139 -30.37 -8.91 7.23
C LYS A 139 -28.93 -9.37 7.43
N ALA A 140 -28.68 -9.88 8.63
CA ALA A 140 -27.39 -9.95 9.32
C ALA A 140 -26.37 -10.90 8.66
N ARG A 141 -25.09 -10.67 9.03
CA ARG A 141 -23.97 -11.61 8.92
C ARG A 141 -24.34 -13.01 9.40
#